data_AF-A0A967PE09-F1
#
_entry.id   AF-A0A967PE09-F1
#
_cell.length_a   1.000
_cell.length_b   1.000
_cell.length_c   1.000
_cell.angle_alpha   90.00
_cell.angle_beta   90.00
_cell.angle_gamma   90.00
#
_symmetry.space_group_name_H-M   'P 1'
#
loop_
_entity.id
_entity.type
_entity.pdbx_description
1 polymer ?
#
loop_
_entity_poly.entity_id
_entity_poly.type
_entity_poly.pdbx_seq_one_letter_code
_entity_poly.pdbx_strand_id
1 'polypeptide(L)'
;MTSESSKKKINDIKALGISYVLNPPFNSMQLRSVILDACDLRTRRAHKRINIPGTQVIAHLDHDDISGEIINISESGILCDFVGKDINSELINSTHISLVFPPSLDNTSIRNIFMQTAEGKCNGLERRNVP
;
A
#
# COMPACT_ATOMS: atom_id res chain seq x y z
N MET A 1 27.40 22.53 -7.12
CA MET A 1 28.34 23.32 -6.28
C MET A 1 29.22 22.34 -5.52
N THR A 2 30.52 22.26 -5.82
CA THR A 2 31.48 21.53 -4.98
C THR A 2 32.16 22.54 -4.06
N SER A 3 32.06 22.34 -2.75
CA SER A 3 32.62 23.24 -1.74
C SER A 3 34.14 23.37 -1.92
N GLU A 4 34.71 24.52 -1.57
CA GLU A 4 36.17 24.76 -1.63
C GLU A 4 36.99 23.71 -0.86
N SER A 5 36.40 23.08 0.17
CA SER A 5 37.04 21.99 0.92
C SER A 5 37.31 20.74 0.09
N SER A 6 36.53 20.51 -0.97
CA SER A 6 36.69 19.36 -1.86
C SER A 6 37.85 19.56 -2.85
N LYS A 7 38.10 20.80 -3.29
CA LYS A 7 39.20 21.11 -4.22
C LYS A 7 40.57 20.96 -3.55
N LYS A 8 40.71 21.39 -2.30
CA LYS A 8 41.96 21.27 -1.53
C LYS A 8 42.34 19.79 -1.32
N LYS A 9 41.39 18.96 -0.88
CA LYS A 9 41.57 17.50 -0.74
C LYS A 9 42.03 16.82 -2.03
N ILE A 10 41.47 17.19 -3.17
CA ILE A 10 41.83 16.60 -4.47
C ILE A 10 43.29 16.95 -4.82
N ASN A 11 43.72 18.18 -4.56
CA ASN A 11 45.09 18.60 -4.83
C ASN A 11 46.10 17.89 -3.91
N ASP A 12 45.76 17.72 -2.63
CA ASP A 12 46.59 16.99 -1.67
C ASP A 12 46.77 15.51 -2.09
N ILE A 13 45.70 14.87 -2.59
CA ILE A 13 45.75 13.48 -3.09
C ILE A 13 46.58 13.36 -4.37
N LYS A 14 46.47 14.34 -5.28
CA LYS A 14 47.30 14.38 -6.50
C LYS A 14 48.78 14.57 -6.20
N ALA A 15 49.12 15.33 -5.16
CA ALA A 15 50.50 15.51 -4.71
C ALA A 15 51.15 14.21 -4.19
N LEU A 16 50.35 13.22 -3.80
CA LEU A 16 50.80 11.88 -3.41
C LEU A 16 51.01 10.92 -4.61
N GLY A 17 50.93 11.41 -5.85
CA GLY A 17 51.09 10.60 -7.06
C GLY A 17 49.85 9.84 -7.49
N ILE A 18 48.71 10.02 -6.80
CA ILE A 18 47.45 9.36 -7.14
C ILE A 18 46.76 10.15 -8.26
N SER A 19 46.79 9.61 -9.47
CA SER A 19 46.32 10.29 -10.68
C SER A 19 44.79 10.27 -10.84
N TYR A 20 44.13 9.28 -10.24
CA TYR A 20 42.69 9.05 -10.36
C TYR A 20 42.05 8.86 -8.99
N VAL A 21 41.09 9.73 -8.67
CA VAL A 21 40.24 9.61 -7.49
C VAL A 21 38.86 9.23 -7.97
N LEU A 22 38.43 8.01 -7.66
CA LEU A 22 37.05 7.58 -7.90
C LEU A 22 36.16 8.29 -6.88
N ASN A 23 35.45 9.32 -7.33
CA ASN A 23 34.35 9.87 -6.54
C ASN A 23 33.13 8.97 -6.75
N PRO A 24 32.63 8.29 -5.71
CA PRO A 24 31.41 7.53 -5.84
C PRO A 24 30.27 8.49 -6.23
N PRO A 25 29.34 8.06 -7.11
CA PRO A 25 28.25 8.90 -7.59
C PRO A 25 27.29 9.34 -6.47
N PHE A 26 27.35 8.67 -5.32
CA PHE A 26 26.52 8.94 -4.15
C PHE A 26 27.39 8.99 -2.91
N ASN A 27 27.07 9.89 -1.99
CA ASN A 27 27.49 9.73 -0.60
C ASN A 27 26.61 8.68 0.11
N SER A 28 27.03 8.24 1.31
CA SER A 28 26.34 7.18 2.07
C SER A 28 24.86 7.49 2.34
N MET A 29 24.51 8.75 2.61
CA MET A 29 23.14 9.17 2.85
C MET A 29 22.28 9.11 1.58
N GLN A 30 22.83 9.55 0.45
CA GLN A 30 22.18 9.49 -0.85
C GLN A 30 21.93 8.04 -1.28
N LEU A 31 22.94 7.18 -1.14
CA LEU A 31 22.81 5.76 -1.45
C LEU A 31 21.73 5.09 -0.58
N ARG A 32 21.71 5.40 0.72
CA ARG A 32 20.68 4.90 1.63
C ARG A 32 19.27 5.32 1.19
N SER A 33 19.09 6.59 0.79
CA SER A 33 17.79 7.07 0.30
C SER A 33 17.33 6.30 -0.94
N VAL A 34 18.23 6.15 -1.92
CA VAL A 34 17.92 5.43 -3.17
C VAL A 34 17.55 3.97 -2.89
N ILE A 35 18.27 3.30 -1.98
CA ILE A 35 17.94 1.92 -1.58
C ILE A 35 16.57 1.87 -0.91
N LEU A 36 16.30 2.77 0.04
CA LEU A 36 15.02 2.79 0.76
C LEU A 36 13.85 3.05 -0.19
N ASP A 37 13.99 4.00 -1.12
CA ASP A 37 12.95 4.32 -2.11
C ASP A 37 12.73 3.16 -3.08
N ALA A 38 13.81 2.52 -3.55
CA ALA A 38 13.72 1.34 -4.41
C ALA A 38 13.06 0.16 -3.68
N CYS A 39 13.29 0.02 -2.37
CA CYS A 39 12.75 -1.04 -1.54
C CYS A 39 11.35 -0.74 -0.96
N ASP A 40 10.81 0.47 -1.15
CA ASP A 40 9.46 0.79 -0.66
C ASP A 40 8.41 0.09 -1.52
N LEU A 41 7.91 -1.05 -1.03
CA LEU A 41 6.85 -1.80 -1.69
C LEU A 41 5.53 -1.01 -1.80
N ARG A 42 5.33 0.05 -1.01
CA ARG A 42 4.12 0.87 -1.06
C ARG A 42 4.07 1.72 -2.32
N THR A 43 5.22 2.22 -2.80
CA THR A 43 5.31 3.00 -4.06
C THR A 43 5.12 2.12 -5.30
N ARG A 44 5.34 0.81 -5.17
CA ARG A 44 5.14 -0.18 -6.24
C ARG A 44 3.69 -0.62 -6.41
N ARG A 45 2.75 -0.15 -5.59
CA ARG A 45 1.32 -0.48 -5.77
C ARG A 45 0.78 0.23 -7.00
N ALA A 46 0.08 -0.50 -7.86
CA ALA A 46 -0.51 0.06 -9.08
C ALA A 46 -1.55 1.16 -8.79
N HIS A 47 -2.31 1.00 -7.69
CA HIS A 47 -3.34 1.97 -7.30
C HIS A 47 -3.12 2.50 -5.89
N LYS A 48 -3.34 3.80 -5.74
CA LYS A 48 -3.33 4.48 -4.44
C LYS A 48 -4.48 3.97 -3.58
N ARG A 49 -4.17 3.65 -2.32
CA ARG A 49 -5.17 3.28 -1.31
C ARG A 49 -5.46 4.49 -0.43
N ILE A 50 -6.74 4.77 -0.23
CA ILE A 50 -7.23 5.87 0.58
C ILE A 50 -7.95 5.25 1.79
N ASN A 51 -7.57 5.69 2.99
CA ASN A 51 -8.33 5.38 4.19
C ASN A 51 -9.23 6.58 4.50
N ILE A 52 -10.52 6.32 4.71
CA ILE A 52 -11.50 7.32 5.10
C ILE A 52 -12.11 6.88 6.44
N PRO A 53 -11.53 7.32 7.57
CA PRO A 53 -11.97 6.89 8.90
C PRO A 53 -13.45 7.18 9.14
N GLY A 54 -14.13 6.25 9.81
CA GLY A 54 -15.56 6.37 10.11
C GLY A 54 -16.49 6.09 8.91
N THR A 55 -15.94 5.61 7.79
CA THR A 55 -16.77 5.10 6.69
C THR A 55 -17.22 3.68 7.00
N GLN A 56 -18.53 3.47 7.01
CA GLN A 56 -19.13 2.16 7.22
C GLN A 56 -19.44 1.48 5.89
N VAL A 57 -19.39 0.15 5.90
CA VAL A 57 -19.86 -0.70 4.81
C VAL A 57 -21.06 -1.48 5.29
N ILE A 58 -22.09 -1.61 4.46
CA ILE A 58 -23.28 -2.42 4.74
C ILE A 58 -23.40 -3.44 3.61
N ALA A 59 -23.22 -4.72 3.93
CA ALA A 59 -23.49 -5.81 3.02
C ALA A 59 -24.96 -6.22 3.17
N HIS A 60 -25.71 -6.19 2.07
CA HIS A 60 -27.11 -6.57 2.05
C HIS A 60 -27.22 -8.04 1.65
N LEU A 61 -27.67 -8.88 2.58
CA LEU A 61 -27.91 -10.30 2.37
C LEU A 61 -29.39 -10.56 2.13
N ASP A 62 -29.73 -11.78 1.73
CA ASP A 62 -31.13 -12.17 1.47
C ASP A 62 -32.01 -12.12 2.73
N HIS A 63 -31.40 -12.19 3.91
CA HIS A 63 -32.11 -12.36 5.18
C HIS A 63 -31.76 -11.31 6.23
N ASP A 64 -30.65 -10.59 6.09
CA ASP A 64 -30.22 -9.56 7.03
C ASP A 64 -29.18 -8.61 6.41
N ASP A 65 -28.93 -7.49 7.08
CA ASP A 65 -27.85 -6.56 6.74
C ASP A 65 -26.68 -6.73 7.71
N ILE A 66 -25.44 -6.82 7.18
CA ILE A 66 -24.23 -6.86 8.00
C ILE A 66 -23.45 -5.57 7.84
N SER A 67 -23.20 -4.89 8.95
CA SER A 67 -22.35 -3.70 9.00
C SER A 67 -20.89 -4.06 9.24
N GLY A 68 -19.99 -3.33 8.59
CA GLY A 68 -18.55 -3.37 8.78
C GLY A 68 -17.91 -1.98 8.66
N GLU A 69 -16.59 -1.95 8.76
CA GLU A 69 -15.80 -0.73 8.60
C GLU A 69 -14.90 -0.83 7.36
N ILE A 70 -14.77 0.28 6.62
CA ILE A 70 -13.81 0.34 5.52
C ILE A 70 -12.41 0.58 6.07
N ILE A 71 -11.48 -0.32 5.76
CA ILE A 71 -10.06 -0.14 6.06
C ILE A 71 -9.41 0.75 4.99
N ASN A 72 -9.65 0.47 3.70
CA ASN A 72 -9.19 1.31 2.61
C ASN A 72 -9.93 1.06 1.29
N ILE A 73 -9.93 2.07 0.43
CA ILE A 73 -10.50 2.06 -0.92
C ILE A 73 -9.40 2.36 -1.93
N SER A 74 -9.46 1.70 -3.08
CA SER A 74 -8.63 1.96 -4.24
C SER A 74 -9.46 1.81 -5.52
N GLU A 75 -8.92 2.24 -6.65
CA GLU A 75 -9.54 1.98 -7.96
C GLU A 75 -9.72 0.48 -8.24
N SER A 76 -8.84 -0.36 -7.69
CA SER A 76 -8.93 -1.82 -7.83
C SER A 76 -9.95 -2.49 -6.91
N GLY A 77 -10.52 -1.78 -5.95
CA GLY A 77 -11.49 -2.36 -5.01
C GLY A 77 -11.40 -1.82 -3.59
N ILE A 78 -12.20 -2.43 -2.72
CA ILE A 78 -12.44 -2.02 -1.34
C ILE A 78 -11.97 -3.12 -0.40
N LEU A 79 -11.22 -2.74 0.63
CA LEU A 79 -10.93 -3.58 1.77
C LEU A 79 -11.75 -3.11 2.96
N CYS A 80 -12.56 -4.01 3.50
CA CYS A 80 -13.40 -3.78 4.65
C CYS A 80 -13.25 -4.90 5.67
N ASP A 81 -13.61 -4.60 6.91
CA ASP A 81 -13.64 -5.52 8.03
C ASP A 81 -15.09 -5.67 8.51
N PHE A 82 -15.53 -6.91 8.71
CA PHE A 82 -16.87 -7.24 9.19
C PHE A 82 -16.75 -8.03 10.48
N VAL A 83 -17.64 -7.78 11.45
CA VAL A 83 -17.62 -8.43 12.75
C VAL A 83 -18.88 -9.27 12.94
N GLY A 84 -18.72 -10.58 13.18
CA GLY A 84 -19.83 -11.53 13.23
C GLY A 84 -19.37 -12.99 13.14
N LYS A 85 -20.27 -13.93 13.46
CA LYS A 85 -20.06 -15.38 13.28
C LYS A 85 -20.50 -15.78 11.88
N ASP A 86 -19.77 -16.69 11.23
CA ASP A 86 -20.11 -17.26 9.90
C ASP A 86 -20.24 -16.27 8.71
N ILE A 87 -19.67 -15.06 8.86
CA ILE A 87 -19.66 -13.99 7.84
C ILE A 87 -19.20 -14.46 6.45
N ASN A 88 -18.21 -15.36 6.38
CA ASN A 88 -17.62 -15.74 5.09
C ASN A 88 -18.62 -16.42 4.16
N SER A 89 -19.47 -17.31 4.67
CA SER A 89 -20.49 -17.98 3.87
C SER A 89 -21.59 -17.02 3.42
N GLU A 90 -21.89 -16.02 4.25
CA GLU A 90 -22.94 -15.04 3.99
C GLU A 90 -22.49 -14.00 2.96
N LEU A 91 -21.27 -13.48 3.09
CA LEU A 91 -20.73 -12.47 2.15
C LEU A 91 -20.52 -13.02 0.74
N ILE A 92 -20.20 -14.30 0.57
CA ILE A 92 -20.05 -14.92 -0.76
C ILE A 92 -21.35 -14.82 -1.56
N ASN A 93 -22.49 -14.87 -0.87
CA ASN A 93 -23.82 -14.80 -1.47
C ASN A 93 -24.40 -13.37 -1.48
N SER A 94 -23.67 -12.38 -0.95
CA SER A 94 -24.13 -11.00 -0.92
C SER A 94 -24.17 -10.42 -2.34
N THR A 95 -25.33 -9.87 -2.72
CA THR A 95 -25.54 -9.33 -4.08
C THR A 95 -25.11 -7.87 -4.16
N HIS A 96 -25.10 -7.17 -3.02
CA HIS A 96 -24.97 -5.72 -3.00
C HIS A 96 -24.32 -5.18 -1.71
N ILE A 97 -23.45 -4.19 -1.87
CA ILE A 97 -22.80 -3.48 -0.77
C ILE A 97 -23.04 -1.98 -0.89
N SER A 98 -23.47 -1.36 0.21
CA SER A 98 -23.61 0.09 0.37
C SER A 98 -22.46 0.67 1.18
N LEU A 99 -22.01 1.87 0.83
CA LEU A 99 -21.03 2.63 1.62
C LEU A 99 -21.70 3.84 2.28
N VAL A 100 -21.43 4.03 3.57
CA VAL A 100 -21.92 5.16 4.35
C VAL A 100 -20.72 5.98 4.80
N PHE A 101 -20.52 7.13 4.15
CA PHE A 101 -19.44 8.06 4.48
C PHE A 101 -19.77 8.91 5.71
N PRO A 102 -18.75 9.35 6.48
CA PRO A 102 -18.97 10.24 7.60
C PRO A 102 -19.53 11.59 7.13
N PRO A 103 -20.32 12.29 7.97
CA PRO A 103 -21.02 13.51 7.56
C PRO A 103 -20.13 14.66 7.08
N SER A 104 -18.86 14.65 7.48
CA SER A 104 -17.85 15.62 7.05
C SER A 104 -17.51 15.55 5.55
N LEU A 105 -17.87 14.46 4.87
CA LEU A 105 -17.60 14.21 3.45
C LEU A 105 -18.82 14.47 2.55
N ASP A 106 -19.83 15.15 3.09
CA ASP A 106 -21.11 15.47 2.47
C ASP A 106 -22.00 14.22 2.25
N ASN A 107 -23.17 14.23 2.89
CA ASN A 107 -24.03 13.08 3.26
C ASN A 107 -24.67 12.27 2.11
N THR A 108 -24.17 12.33 0.86
CA THR A 108 -25.02 11.98 -0.30
C THR A 108 -24.36 11.14 -1.39
N SER A 109 -23.50 10.19 -1.02
CA SER A 109 -23.09 9.17 -2.00
C SER A 109 -23.11 7.76 -1.42
N ILE A 110 -24.31 7.26 -1.18
CA ILE A 110 -24.53 5.80 -1.13
C ILE A 110 -24.15 5.29 -2.53
N ARG A 111 -22.95 4.72 -2.65
CA ARG A 111 -22.55 4.01 -3.86
C ARG A 111 -22.89 2.55 -3.69
N ASN A 112 -23.79 2.13 -4.57
CA ASN A 112 -24.19 0.75 -4.73
C ASN A 112 -23.12 0.00 -5.54
N ILE A 113 -22.42 -0.94 -4.90
CA ILE A 113 -21.35 -1.70 -5.53
C ILE A 113 -21.78 -3.16 -5.62
N PHE A 114 -21.79 -3.68 -6.83
CA PHE A 114 -22.01 -5.11 -7.09
C PHE A 114 -20.71 -5.86 -6.87
N MET A 115 -20.76 -6.85 -5.99
CA MET A 115 -19.61 -7.72 -5.73
C MET A 115 -19.53 -8.75 -6.86
N GLN A 116 -18.43 -8.77 -7.60
CA GLN A 116 -18.06 -9.92 -8.43
C GLN A 116 -16.95 -10.66 -7.68
N THR A 117 -17.31 -11.75 -7.00
CA THR A 117 -16.34 -12.66 -6.43
C THR A 117 -15.61 -13.36 -7.57
N ALA A 118 -14.38 -12.94 -7.86
CA ALA A 118 -13.50 -13.73 -8.70
C ALA A 118 -13.16 -15.00 -7.92
N GLU A 119 -13.63 -16.16 -8.38
CA GLU A 119 -13.18 -17.47 -7.90
C GLU A 119 -11.67 -17.63 -8.20
N GLY A 120 -10.84 -17.08 -7.32
CA GLY A 120 -9.40 -17.23 -7.34
C GLY A 120 -9.04 -18.57 -6.73
N LYS A 121 -8.69 -19.55 -7.58
CA LYS A 121 -8.04 -20.80 -7.16
C LYS A 121 -6.88 -20.48 -6.20
N CYS A 122 -7.08 -20.77 -4.91
CA CYS A 122 -6.00 -20.86 -3.94
C CYS A 122 -5.12 -22.05 -4.30
N ASN A 123 -4.13 -21.85 -5.16
CA ASN A 123 -3.02 -22.80 -5.28
C ASN A 123 -2.23 -22.73 -3.97
N GLY A 124 -2.30 -23.83 -3.21
CA GLY A 124 -1.69 -23.96 -1.90
C GLY A 124 -0.19 -23.64 -1.92
N LEU A 125 0.21 -22.68 -1.08
CA LEU A 125 1.58 -22.60 -0.59
C LEU A 125 1.76 -23.71 0.45
N GLU A 126 2.28 -24.86 0.01
CA GLU A 126 2.84 -25.86 0.91
C GLU A 126 3.89 -25.20 1.81
N ARG A 127 3.61 -25.20 3.11
CA ARG A 127 4.59 -24.87 4.14
C ARG A 127 5.69 -25.92 4.10
N ARG A 128 6.86 -25.58 3.56
CA ARG A 128 8.08 -26.34 3.84
C ARG A 128 8.49 -26.06 5.29
N ASN A 129 8.25 -27.05 6.15
CA ASN A 129 8.95 -27.14 7.42
C ASN A 129 10.43 -27.39 7.13
N VAL A 130 11.30 -26.53 7.65
CA VAL A 130 12.75 -26.73 7.67
C VAL A 130 13.17 -26.72 9.15
N PRO A 131 13.75 -27.81 9.69
CA PRO A 131 14.65 -27.70 10.82
C PRO A 131 16.00 -27.12 10.39
#